data_AF-A0A9X6NBM7-F1
#
_entry.id   AF-A0A9X6NBM7-F1
#
_cell.length_a   1.000
_cell.length_b   1.000
_cell.length_c   1.000
_cell.angle_alpha   90.00
_cell.angle_beta   90.00
_cell.angle_gamma   90.00
#
_symmetry.space_group_name_H-M   'P 1'
#
loop_
_entity.id
_entity.type
_entity.pdbx_description
1 polymer ?
#
loop_
_entity_poly.entity_id
_entity_poly.type
_entity_poly.pdbx_seq_one_letter_code
_entity_poly.pdbx_strand_id
1 'polypeptide(L)'
;MSDDYAPSPWDNFTTVVADTLGIPCTSIDPSNNFQEMGGNSLNIVSAVLKLQESGFQVTVEQFMQAGSMEKLFLSATATNGITTSGHHFSLKALKDVDANEAQTLLAKSFLSKSELFAKCGDMEVADFLFAYVKWWEAFSAYSFAVVDEQSKLRAVALAADQIDLARIPPDAKTHSHFMEVFRMLSTVTKETRTKLNPTGVERAVLCKFMFGASLENTAEENVTAFALIEKELMDTARKGGFSFTIAENISPLTQQLSQYLGCRRYATIQMNTWADPEGNRPFANCSDDYSLTVDVYEVVH
;
A
#
# COMPACT_ATOMS: atom_id res chain seq x y z
N MET A 1 -34.19 38.24 10.06
CA MET A 1 -34.88 36.94 10.18
C MET A 1 -34.09 36.00 9.29
N SER A 2 -33.49 35.00 9.91
CA SER A 2 -32.56 34.05 9.30
C SER A 2 -33.32 33.14 8.35
N ASP A 3 -32.97 33.20 7.07
CA ASP A 3 -33.32 32.15 6.12
C ASP A 3 -32.55 30.88 6.51
N ASP A 4 -33.29 29.85 6.94
CA ASP A 4 -32.78 28.47 7.03
C ASP A 4 -32.53 27.98 5.60
N TYR A 5 -31.37 28.32 5.06
CA TYR A 5 -30.90 27.81 3.78
C TYR A 5 -30.41 26.38 4.01
N ALA A 6 -31.26 25.39 3.71
CA ALA A 6 -30.79 24.01 3.66
C ALA A 6 -29.65 23.92 2.63
N PRO A 7 -28.45 23.43 3.00
CA PRO A 7 -27.32 23.38 2.09
C PRO A 7 -27.69 22.55 0.85
N SER A 8 -27.30 23.04 -0.33
CA SER A 8 -27.61 22.31 -1.56
C SER A 8 -26.86 20.96 -1.58
N PRO A 9 -27.34 19.96 -2.34
CA PRO A 9 -26.60 18.70 -2.48
C PRO A 9 -25.17 18.90 -2.99
N TRP A 10 -24.94 19.94 -3.81
CA TRP A 10 -23.60 20.33 -4.24
C TRP A 10 -22.74 20.85 -3.08
N ASP A 11 -23.30 21.67 -2.18
CA ASP A 11 -22.57 22.18 -1.02
C ASP A 11 -22.18 21.04 -0.07
N ASN A 12 -23.05 20.06 0.14
CA ASN A 12 -22.73 18.88 0.94
C ASN A 12 -21.62 18.03 0.27
N PHE A 13 -21.75 17.77 -1.04
CA PHE A 13 -20.75 17.03 -1.80
C PHE A 13 -19.37 17.69 -1.73
N THR A 14 -19.29 18.99 -2.02
CA THR A 14 -18.03 19.74 -2.01
C THR A 14 -17.44 19.87 -0.61
N THR A 15 -18.27 19.94 0.44
CA THR A 15 -17.81 19.89 1.84
C THR A 15 -17.08 18.60 2.14
N VAL A 16 -17.68 17.45 1.80
CA VAL A 16 -17.05 16.13 2.04
C VAL A 16 -15.74 15.99 1.26
N VAL A 17 -15.71 16.44 0.01
CA VAL A 17 -14.51 16.43 -0.84
C VAL A 17 -13.42 17.33 -0.25
N ALA A 18 -13.75 18.56 0.12
CA ALA A 18 -12.83 19.53 0.72
C ALA A 18 -12.25 19.03 2.05
N ASP A 19 -13.11 18.48 2.92
CA ASP A 19 -12.71 17.87 4.19
C ASP A 19 -11.77 16.69 3.99
N THR A 20 -11.95 15.92 2.92
CA THR A 20 -11.10 14.78 2.61
C THR A 20 -9.75 15.19 2.02
N LEU A 21 -9.71 16.31 1.31
CA LEU A 21 -8.48 16.91 0.77
C LEU A 21 -7.75 17.80 1.79
N GLY A 22 -8.42 18.18 2.88
CA GLY A 22 -7.87 19.12 3.86
C GLY A 22 -7.72 20.54 3.31
N ILE A 23 -8.56 20.92 2.35
CA ILE A 23 -8.56 22.24 1.71
C ILE A 23 -9.87 23.00 2.02
N PRO A 24 -9.90 24.34 1.91
CA PRO A 24 -11.14 25.09 2.03
C PRO A 24 -12.16 24.70 0.95
N CYS A 25 -13.46 24.67 1.27
CA CYS A 25 -14.52 24.42 0.28
C CYS A 25 -14.47 25.40 -0.91
N THR A 26 -14.03 26.65 -0.67
CA THR A 26 -13.85 27.67 -1.71
C THR A 26 -12.75 27.35 -2.72
N SER A 27 -11.90 26.35 -2.44
CA SER A 27 -10.84 25.88 -3.32
C SER A 27 -11.27 24.71 -4.21
N ILE A 28 -12.50 24.21 -4.06
CA ILE A 28 -13.05 23.19 -4.93
C ILE A 28 -13.49 23.83 -6.26
N ASP A 29 -12.74 23.57 -7.32
CA ASP A 29 -13.12 23.97 -8.68
C ASP A 29 -13.96 22.87 -9.33
N PRO A 30 -15.22 23.15 -9.75
CA PRO A 30 -16.07 22.17 -10.42
C PRO A 30 -15.46 21.56 -11.70
N SER A 31 -14.56 22.28 -12.35
CA SER A 31 -13.91 21.88 -13.61
C SER A 31 -12.67 21.01 -13.40
N ASN A 32 -12.06 21.04 -12.21
CA ASN A 32 -10.93 20.18 -11.89
C ASN A 32 -11.37 18.77 -11.51
N ASN A 33 -10.54 17.79 -11.81
CA ASN A 33 -10.66 16.46 -11.23
C ASN A 33 -10.01 16.43 -9.83
N PHE A 34 -10.22 15.33 -9.10
CA PHE A 34 -9.82 15.27 -7.70
C PHE A 34 -8.30 15.24 -7.53
N GLN A 35 -7.60 14.62 -8.47
CA GLN A 35 -6.15 14.54 -8.48
C GLN A 35 -5.52 15.92 -8.72
N GLU A 36 -6.11 16.72 -9.61
CA GLU A 36 -5.70 18.11 -9.87
C GLU A 36 -5.86 19.01 -8.64
N MET A 37 -6.83 18.72 -7.78
CA MET A 37 -7.03 19.41 -6.50
C MET A 37 -6.15 18.85 -5.35
N GLY A 38 -5.17 18.00 -5.66
CA GLY A 38 -4.23 17.44 -4.70
C GLY A 38 -4.69 16.13 -4.06
N GLY A 39 -5.76 15.51 -4.57
CA GLY A 39 -6.26 14.23 -4.09
C GLY A 39 -5.45 13.04 -4.58
N ASN A 40 -5.37 12.01 -3.75
CA ASN A 40 -4.69 10.76 -4.08
C ASN A 40 -5.60 9.54 -3.88
N SER A 41 -5.13 8.34 -4.23
CA SER A 41 -5.91 7.10 -4.17
C SER A 41 -6.55 6.84 -2.81
N LEU A 42 -5.90 7.25 -1.72
CA LEU A 42 -6.45 7.11 -0.38
C LEU A 42 -7.48 8.19 -0.05
N ASN A 43 -7.23 9.43 -0.46
CA ASN A 43 -8.25 10.49 -0.38
C ASN A 43 -9.48 10.10 -1.20
N ILE A 44 -9.32 9.42 -2.33
CA ILE A 44 -10.42 8.94 -3.17
C ILE A 44 -11.25 7.90 -2.40
N VAL A 45 -10.62 6.89 -1.80
CA VAL A 45 -11.36 5.89 -1.01
C VAL A 45 -12.04 6.54 0.20
N SER A 46 -11.35 7.43 0.92
CA SER A 46 -11.96 8.15 2.04
C SER A 46 -13.11 9.06 1.60
N ALA A 47 -12.99 9.71 0.44
CA ALA A 47 -14.02 10.60 -0.08
C ALA A 47 -15.24 9.78 -0.51
N VAL A 48 -15.01 8.65 -1.19
CA VAL A 48 -16.06 7.71 -1.59
C VAL A 48 -16.84 7.22 -0.38
N LEU A 49 -16.16 6.74 0.67
CA LEU A 49 -16.81 6.26 1.89
C LEU A 49 -17.64 7.36 2.57
N LYS A 50 -17.08 8.56 2.76
CA LYS A 50 -17.81 9.68 3.39
C LYS A 50 -18.96 10.21 2.53
N LEU A 51 -18.80 10.20 1.21
CA LEU A 51 -19.86 10.60 0.27
C LEU A 51 -21.00 9.57 0.30
N GLN A 52 -20.69 8.28 0.36
CA GLN A 52 -21.68 7.21 0.55
C GLN A 52 -22.42 7.35 1.88
N GLU A 53 -21.73 7.62 2.99
CA GLU A 53 -22.35 7.95 4.29
C GLU A 53 -23.26 9.19 4.21
N SER A 54 -22.92 10.14 3.35
CA SER A 54 -23.69 11.36 3.09
C SER A 54 -24.82 11.18 2.06
N GLY A 55 -25.06 9.94 1.61
CA GLY A 55 -26.17 9.57 0.73
C GLY A 55 -25.87 9.68 -0.78
N PHE A 56 -24.63 9.98 -1.17
CA PHE A 56 -24.21 10.00 -2.57
C PHE A 56 -23.84 8.60 -3.07
N GLN A 57 -24.27 8.27 -4.29
CA GLN A 57 -23.97 6.98 -4.91
C GLN A 57 -22.72 7.07 -5.77
N VAL A 58 -21.56 7.15 -5.12
CA VAL A 58 -20.25 7.27 -5.77
C VAL A 58 -19.40 6.02 -5.54
N THR A 59 -18.63 5.62 -6.53
CA THR A 59 -17.64 4.52 -6.47
C THR A 59 -16.25 5.07 -6.72
N VAL A 60 -15.20 4.35 -6.29
CA VAL A 60 -13.81 4.75 -6.58
C VAL A 60 -13.55 4.79 -8.08
N GLU A 61 -14.16 3.89 -8.86
CA GLU A 61 -14.03 3.89 -10.32
C GLU A 61 -14.57 5.18 -10.94
N GLN A 62 -15.79 5.60 -10.58
CA GLN A 62 -16.36 6.87 -11.03
C GLN A 62 -15.48 8.05 -10.60
N PHE A 63 -14.94 7.97 -9.39
CA PHE A 63 -14.07 9.00 -8.83
C PHE A 63 -12.73 9.12 -9.59
N MET A 64 -12.15 7.98 -9.99
CA MET A 64 -10.91 7.92 -10.77
C MET A 64 -11.10 8.32 -12.24
N GLN A 65 -12.27 8.02 -12.83
CA GLN A 65 -12.59 8.29 -14.24
C GLN A 65 -13.22 9.67 -14.47
N ALA A 66 -13.70 10.33 -13.40
CA ALA A 66 -14.33 11.62 -13.52
C ALA A 66 -13.32 12.69 -13.96
N GLY A 67 -13.53 13.22 -15.16
CA GLY A 67 -12.72 14.32 -15.68
C GLY A 67 -12.96 15.67 -14.98
N SER A 68 -13.95 15.77 -14.08
CA SER A 68 -14.21 16.96 -13.26
C SER A 68 -15.12 16.65 -12.06
N MET A 69 -15.09 17.48 -11.01
CA MET A 69 -15.99 17.36 -9.86
C MET A 69 -17.46 17.51 -10.22
N GLU A 70 -17.78 18.38 -11.18
CA GLU A 70 -19.14 18.52 -11.69
C GLU A 70 -19.65 17.19 -12.29
N LYS A 71 -18.83 16.52 -13.12
CA LYS A 71 -19.19 15.22 -13.70
C LYS A 71 -19.33 14.14 -12.64
N LEU A 72 -18.46 14.16 -11.63
CA LEU A 72 -18.51 13.22 -10.51
C LEU A 72 -19.77 13.41 -9.66
N PHE A 73 -20.16 14.65 -9.39
CA PHE A 73 -21.38 14.96 -8.66
C PHE A 73 -22.63 14.56 -9.43
N LEU A 74 -22.68 14.83 -10.74
CA LEU A 74 -23.80 14.43 -11.59
C LEU A 74 -23.94 12.91 -11.65
N SER A 75 -22.84 12.15 -11.70
CA SER A 75 -22.90 10.69 -11.66
C SER A 75 -23.30 10.17 -10.27
N ALA A 76 -22.86 10.83 -9.20
CA ALA A 76 -23.17 10.47 -7.82
C ALA A 76 -24.61 10.76 -7.38
N THR A 77 -25.29 11.69 -8.08
CA THR A 77 -26.69 12.07 -7.84
C THR A 77 -27.67 11.44 -8.84
N ALA A 78 -27.16 10.85 -9.92
CA ALA A 78 -27.99 10.08 -10.84
C ALA A 78 -28.50 8.83 -10.13
N THR A 79 -29.82 8.73 -9.99
CA THR A 79 -30.58 7.62 -9.38
C THR A 79 -30.49 6.33 -10.20
N ASN A 80 -29.29 5.83 -10.45
CA ASN A 80 -29.09 4.47 -10.89
C ASN A 80 -28.86 3.66 -9.63
N GLY A 81 -29.72 2.68 -9.37
CA GLY A 81 -29.58 1.73 -8.27
C GLY A 81 -28.33 0.90 -8.44
N ILE A 82 -27.18 1.50 -8.12
CA ILE A 82 -25.93 0.78 -7.90
C ILE A 82 -26.08 0.24 -6.49
N THR A 83 -26.46 -1.04 -6.42
CA THR A 83 -26.16 -1.84 -5.23
C THR A 83 -24.68 -1.64 -4.96
N THR A 84 -24.33 -1.08 -3.80
CA THR A 84 -22.97 -1.16 -3.27
C THR A 84 -22.65 -2.65 -3.16
N SER A 85 -22.13 -3.23 -4.23
CA SER A 85 -21.43 -4.50 -4.24
C SER A 85 -20.08 -4.24 -3.59
N GLY A 86 -20.12 -3.81 -2.32
CA GLY A 86 -18.93 -3.77 -1.50
C GLY A 86 -18.44 -5.20 -1.43
N HIS A 87 -17.42 -5.55 -2.20
CA HIS A 87 -16.82 -6.86 -2.16
C HIS A 87 -16.46 -7.14 -0.69
N HIS A 88 -17.17 -8.08 -0.05
CA HIS A 88 -16.86 -8.42 1.33
C HIS A 88 -15.54 -9.20 1.34
N PHE A 89 -14.49 -8.50 1.76
CA PHE A 89 -13.19 -9.09 2.02
C PHE A 89 -13.12 -9.67 3.42
N SER A 90 -12.47 -10.83 3.51
CA SER A 90 -12.15 -11.46 4.78
C SER A 90 -10.64 -11.69 4.88
N LEU A 91 -10.12 -11.52 6.09
CA LEU A 91 -8.72 -11.75 6.39
C LEU A 91 -8.50 -13.20 6.81
N LYS A 92 -7.43 -13.81 6.30
CA LYS A 92 -6.97 -15.15 6.69
C LYS A 92 -5.49 -15.08 7.08
N ALA A 93 -5.06 -15.93 8.01
CA ALA A 93 -3.63 -16.12 8.22
C ALA A 93 -3.00 -16.77 6.99
N LEU A 94 -1.75 -16.43 6.67
CA LEU A 94 -1.07 -16.96 5.47
C LEU A 94 -1.00 -18.50 5.46
N LYS A 95 -0.87 -19.11 6.64
CA LYS A 95 -0.84 -20.58 6.79
C LYS A 95 -2.16 -21.27 6.42
N ASP A 96 -3.26 -20.53 6.34
CA ASP A 96 -4.60 -21.05 6.07
C ASP A 96 -5.01 -20.88 4.59
N VAL A 97 -4.09 -20.44 3.73
CA VAL A 97 -4.29 -20.32 2.27
C VAL A 97 -3.30 -21.18 1.50
N ASP A 98 -3.59 -21.45 0.23
CA ASP A 98 -2.67 -22.20 -0.63
C ASP A 98 -1.37 -21.41 -0.85
N ALA A 99 -0.24 -22.00 -0.46
CA ALA A 99 1.06 -21.34 -0.53
C ALA A 99 1.49 -21.04 -1.97
N ASN A 100 1.21 -21.93 -2.93
CA ASN A 100 1.60 -21.72 -4.32
C ASN A 100 0.77 -20.60 -4.96
N GLU A 101 -0.53 -20.54 -4.65
CA GLU A 101 -1.41 -19.46 -5.09
C GLU A 101 -0.93 -18.11 -4.55
N ALA A 102 -0.62 -18.03 -3.25
CA ALA A 102 -0.12 -16.82 -2.61
C ALA A 102 1.22 -16.36 -3.15
N GLN A 103 2.19 -17.28 -3.31
CA GLN A 103 3.49 -16.99 -3.91
C GLN A 103 3.37 -16.51 -5.35
N THR A 104 2.49 -17.16 -6.14
CA THR A 104 2.24 -16.79 -7.53
C THR A 104 1.59 -15.41 -7.64
N LEU A 105 0.64 -15.10 -6.77
CA LEU A 105 0.00 -13.78 -6.71
C LEU A 105 1.05 -12.70 -6.41
N LEU A 106 1.89 -12.90 -5.39
CA LEU A 106 2.96 -11.97 -5.05
C LEU A 106 3.91 -11.77 -6.24
N ALA A 107 4.43 -12.85 -6.82
CA ALA A 107 5.35 -12.80 -7.96
C ALA A 107 4.76 -11.99 -9.13
N LYS A 108 3.52 -12.29 -9.53
CA LYS A 108 2.82 -11.56 -10.59
C LYS A 108 2.61 -10.09 -10.24
N SER A 109 2.26 -9.79 -8.99
CA SER A 109 2.08 -8.42 -8.52
C SER A 109 3.37 -7.61 -8.67
N PHE A 110 4.51 -8.13 -8.21
CA PHE A 110 5.79 -7.41 -8.32
C PHE A 110 6.26 -7.26 -9.77
N LEU A 111 6.18 -8.33 -10.57
CA LEU A 111 6.60 -8.29 -11.98
C LEU A 111 5.72 -7.37 -12.84
N SER A 112 4.47 -7.13 -12.45
CA SER A 112 3.55 -6.29 -13.22
C SER A 112 3.46 -4.85 -12.71
N LYS A 113 3.58 -4.63 -11.39
CA LYS A 113 3.25 -3.35 -10.74
C LYS A 113 4.47 -2.59 -10.20
N SER A 114 5.67 -3.20 -10.19
CA SER A 114 6.89 -2.55 -9.68
C SER A 114 7.90 -2.31 -10.79
N GLU A 115 8.35 -1.07 -10.94
CA GLU A 115 9.44 -0.75 -11.88
C GLU A 115 10.75 -1.46 -11.52
N LEU A 116 10.97 -1.68 -10.22
CA LEU A 116 12.14 -2.38 -9.69
C LEU A 116 12.32 -3.73 -10.40
N PHE A 117 11.26 -4.53 -10.47
CA PHE A 117 11.31 -5.85 -11.08
C PHE A 117 10.96 -5.83 -12.58
N ALA A 118 9.98 -5.02 -12.99
CA ALA A 118 9.49 -4.99 -14.36
C ALA A 118 10.46 -4.33 -15.36
N LYS A 119 11.28 -3.36 -14.92
CA LYS A 119 12.20 -2.61 -15.80
C LYS A 119 13.68 -2.91 -15.56
N CYS A 120 14.06 -3.35 -14.36
CA CYS A 120 15.47 -3.53 -14.00
C CYS A 120 15.88 -5.00 -13.79
N GLY A 121 14.94 -5.94 -13.73
CA GLY A 121 15.23 -7.31 -13.31
C GLY A 121 15.33 -8.35 -14.42
N ASP A 122 14.61 -8.18 -15.55
CA ASP A 122 14.38 -9.25 -16.55
C ASP A 122 14.00 -10.60 -15.90
N MET A 123 13.17 -10.52 -14.86
CA MET A 123 12.82 -11.65 -14.01
C MET A 123 11.53 -12.30 -14.47
N GLU A 124 11.43 -13.60 -14.21
CA GLU A 124 10.22 -14.38 -14.44
C GLU A 124 9.56 -14.80 -13.13
N VAL A 125 8.31 -15.27 -13.21
CA VAL A 125 7.58 -15.81 -12.06
C VAL A 125 8.38 -16.94 -11.39
N ALA A 126 9.07 -17.76 -12.18
CA ALA A 126 9.87 -18.88 -11.66
C ALA A 126 11.00 -18.43 -10.72
N ASP A 127 11.62 -17.27 -10.97
CA ASP A 127 12.67 -16.71 -10.11
C ASP A 127 12.12 -16.38 -8.72
N PHE A 128 10.93 -15.76 -8.68
CA PHE A 128 10.23 -15.45 -7.44
C PHE A 128 9.82 -16.72 -6.67
N LEU A 129 9.24 -17.70 -7.36
CA LEU A 129 8.83 -18.96 -6.72
C LEU A 129 10.03 -19.70 -6.13
N PHE A 130 11.16 -19.75 -6.85
CA PHE A 130 12.40 -20.36 -6.36
C PHE A 130 12.89 -19.71 -5.06
N ALA A 131 12.83 -18.37 -5.00
CA ALA A 131 13.14 -17.58 -3.82
C ALA A 131 12.15 -17.86 -2.67
N TYR A 132 10.84 -17.77 -2.94
CA TYR A 132 9.81 -17.90 -1.92
C TYR A 132 9.80 -19.26 -1.24
N VAL A 133 9.96 -20.37 -1.96
CA VAL A 133 9.98 -21.72 -1.37
C VAL A 133 10.97 -21.82 -0.20
N LYS A 134 12.08 -21.09 -0.25
CA LYS A 134 13.11 -21.12 0.79
C LYS A 134 12.80 -20.23 1.98
N TRP A 135 12.07 -19.14 1.77
CA TRP A 135 11.83 -18.13 2.80
C TRP A 135 10.43 -18.20 3.39
N TRP A 136 9.53 -18.97 2.77
CA TRP A 136 8.11 -18.97 3.09
C TRP A 136 7.83 -19.24 4.57
N GLU A 137 8.55 -20.21 5.14
CA GLU A 137 8.37 -20.60 6.54
C GLU A 137 8.65 -19.43 7.50
N ALA A 138 9.65 -18.59 7.19
CA ALA A 138 10.03 -17.44 8.03
C ALA A 138 8.91 -16.38 8.14
N PHE A 139 8.00 -16.33 7.17
CA PHE A 139 6.89 -15.38 7.14
C PHE A 139 5.59 -15.93 7.73
N SER A 140 5.48 -17.24 7.92
CA SER A 140 4.21 -17.91 8.21
C SER A 140 3.48 -17.43 9.47
N ALA A 141 4.21 -16.95 10.49
CA ALA A 141 3.66 -16.60 11.79
C ALA A 141 2.89 -15.28 11.82
N TYR A 142 3.32 -14.27 11.05
CA TYR A 142 2.80 -12.90 11.14
C TYR A 142 2.19 -12.38 9.84
N SER A 143 2.07 -13.26 8.84
CA SER A 143 1.60 -12.89 7.50
C SER A 143 0.12 -13.18 7.31
N PHE A 144 -0.50 -12.40 6.42
CA PHE A 144 -1.93 -12.45 6.19
C PHE A 144 -2.26 -12.44 4.69
N ALA A 145 -3.45 -12.94 4.39
CA ALA A 145 -4.06 -12.96 3.08
C ALA A 145 -5.47 -12.38 3.16
N VAL A 146 -5.91 -11.74 2.09
CA VAL A 146 -7.29 -11.28 1.91
C VAL A 146 -7.95 -12.12 0.83
N VAL A 147 -9.14 -12.63 1.14
CA VAL A 147 -9.98 -13.37 0.19
C VAL A 147 -11.35 -12.73 0.05
N ASP A 148 -11.98 -12.91 -1.10
CA ASP A 148 -13.38 -12.52 -1.32
C ASP A 148 -14.38 -13.55 -0.76
N GLU A 149 -15.66 -13.29 -0.98
CA GLU A 149 -16.78 -14.15 -0.56
C GLU A 149 -16.70 -15.57 -1.14
N GLN A 150 -16.06 -15.73 -2.30
CA GLN A 150 -15.83 -17.02 -2.95
C GLN A 150 -14.54 -17.69 -2.47
N SER A 151 -13.90 -17.16 -1.42
CA SER A 151 -12.58 -17.56 -0.92
C SER A 151 -11.45 -17.46 -1.94
N LYS A 152 -11.63 -16.67 -3.01
CA LYS A 152 -10.57 -16.42 -3.98
C LYS A 152 -9.58 -15.41 -3.40
N LEU A 153 -8.29 -15.66 -3.62
CA LEU A 153 -7.22 -14.81 -3.10
C LEU A 153 -7.17 -13.46 -3.82
N ARG A 154 -7.25 -12.37 -3.06
CA ARG A 154 -7.26 -10.99 -3.57
C ARG A 154 -6.00 -10.22 -3.19
N ALA A 155 -5.41 -10.46 -2.02
CA ALA A 155 -4.14 -9.85 -1.63
C ALA A 155 -3.36 -10.73 -0.62
N VAL A 156 -2.05 -10.51 -0.55
CA VAL A 156 -1.14 -11.19 0.38
C VAL A 156 -0.16 -10.16 0.93
N ALA A 157 0.12 -10.24 2.24
CA ALA A 157 1.24 -9.54 2.86
C ALA A 157 2.13 -10.52 3.62
N LEU A 158 3.44 -10.40 3.37
CA LEU A 158 4.47 -11.09 4.12
C LEU A 158 5.01 -10.18 5.23
N ALA A 159 5.01 -10.67 6.45
CA ALA A 159 5.63 -10.01 7.60
C ALA A 159 6.34 -11.03 8.50
N ALA A 160 7.37 -10.56 9.22
CA ALA A 160 8.12 -11.39 10.14
C ALA A 160 8.72 -10.57 11.30
N ASP A 161 8.96 -11.24 12.42
CA ASP A 161 9.76 -10.71 13.52
C ASP A 161 11.23 -10.70 13.09
N GLN A 162 11.80 -9.52 12.92
CA GLN A 162 13.16 -9.28 12.42
C GLN A 162 13.52 -10.07 11.15
N ILE A 163 13.48 -9.42 9.98
CA ILE A 163 14.04 -9.99 8.76
C ILE A 163 15.52 -9.62 8.68
N ASP A 164 16.39 -10.62 8.80
CA ASP A 164 17.79 -10.49 8.43
C ASP A 164 18.00 -11.06 7.02
N LEU A 165 17.82 -10.21 6.00
CA LEU A 165 18.06 -10.58 4.60
C LEU A 165 19.52 -11.01 4.37
N ALA A 166 20.47 -10.59 5.22
CA ALA A 166 21.86 -11.03 5.11
C ALA A 166 22.07 -12.47 5.60
N ARG A 167 21.14 -13.02 6.40
CA ARG A 167 21.12 -14.43 6.80
C ARG A 167 20.46 -15.35 5.78
N ILE A 168 19.83 -14.78 4.75
CA ILE A 168 19.35 -15.57 3.62
C ILE A 168 20.59 -15.99 2.82
N PRO A 169 20.96 -17.28 2.81
CA PRO A 169 22.16 -17.69 2.12
C PRO A 169 21.98 -17.43 0.61
N PRO A 170 22.92 -16.73 -0.05
CA PRO A 170 22.88 -16.57 -1.48
C PRO A 170 23.03 -17.97 -2.11
N ASP A 171 21.94 -18.47 -2.70
CA ASP A 171 22.02 -19.65 -3.56
C ASP A 171 22.51 -19.20 -4.94
N ALA A 172 23.43 -19.95 -5.54
CA ALA A 172 23.93 -19.70 -6.88
C ALA A 172 22.82 -19.62 -7.95
N LYS A 173 21.64 -20.18 -7.66
CA LYS A 173 20.45 -20.12 -8.53
C LYS A 173 19.50 -18.96 -8.23
N THR A 174 19.71 -18.19 -7.16
CA THR A 174 18.90 -16.99 -6.90
C THR A 174 19.26 -15.93 -7.93
N HIS A 175 18.23 -15.37 -8.60
CA HIS A 175 18.42 -14.33 -9.60
C HIS A 175 19.24 -13.15 -9.05
N SER A 176 20.24 -12.67 -9.80
CA SER A 176 21.17 -11.61 -9.34
C SER A 176 20.44 -10.34 -8.93
N HIS A 177 19.37 -9.99 -9.63
CA HIS A 177 18.58 -8.80 -9.33
C HIS A 177 17.91 -8.84 -7.95
N PHE A 178 17.51 -10.02 -7.44
CA PHE A 178 17.05 -10.11 -6.04
C PHE A 178 18.13 -9.68 -5.06
N MET A 179 19.38 -10.05 -5.34
CA MET A 179 20.52 -9.71 -4.48
C MET A 179 20.79 -8.20 -4.49
N GLU A 180 20.62 -7.54 -5.63
CA GLU A 180 20.71 -6.08 -5.76
C GLU A 180 19.63 -5.39 -4.92
N VAL A 181 18.36 -5.82 -5.07
CA VAL A 181 17.23 -5.31 -4.30
C VAL A 181 17.45 -5.52 -2.80
N PHE A 182 17.85 -6.72 -2.38
CA PHE A 182 18.08 -7.00 -0.95
C PHE A 182 19.26 -6.26 -0.36
N ARG A 183 20.33 -6.03 -1.13
CA ARG A 183 21.45 -5.20 -0.67
C ARG A 183 20.97 -3.78 -0.40
N MET A 184 20.16 -3.22 -1.30
CA MET A 184 19.57 -1.89 -1.14
C MET A 184 18.66 -1.84 0.09
N LEU A 185 17.68 -2.77 0.19
CA LEU A 185 16.77 -2.84 1.34
C LEU A 185 17.54 -3.00 2.66
N SER A 186 18.55 -3.87 2.71
CA SER A 186 19.36 -4.09 3.91
C SER A 186 20.11 -2.83 4.35
N THR A 187 20.67 -2.07 3.40
CA THR A 187 21.38 -0.82 3.68
C THR A 187 20.43 0.21 4.28
N VAL A 188 19.29 0.43 3.60
CA VAL A 188 18.27 1.41 3.97
C VAL A 188 17.62 1.07 5.32
N THR A 189 17.31 -0.20 5.54
CA THR A 189 16.72 -0.70 6.80
C THR A 189 17.70 -0.53 7.96
N LYS A 190 18.98 -0.86 7.75
CA LYS A 190 20.02 -0.74 8.78
C LYS A 190 20.22 0.70 9.23
N GLU A 191 20.28 1.64 8.28
CA GLU A 191 20.37 3.06 8.60
C GLU A 191 19.15 3.55 9.40
N THR A 192 17.95 3.12 9.01
CA THR A 192 16.71 3.49 9.71
C THR A 192 16.65 2.90 11.11
N ARG A 193 16.98 1.62 11.29
CA ARG A 193 17.05 0.96 12.60
C ARG A 193 18.04 1.63 13.54
N THR A 194 19.19 2.07 13.02
CA THR A 194 20.19 2.82 13.80
C THR A 194 19.62 4.14 14.32
N LYS A 195 18.82 4.86 13.50
CA LYS A 195 18.14 6.10 13.90
C LYS A 195 17.04 5.84 14.94
N LEU A 196 16.32 4.72 14.82
CA LEU A 196 15.24 4.33 15.75
C LEU A 196 15.74 3.83 17.11
N ASN A 197 17.00 3.42 17.21
CA ASN A 197 17.60 2.89 18.42
C ASN A 197 18.90 3.61 18.81
N PRO A 198 18.84 4.92 19.15
CA PRO A 198 20.04 5.71 19.47
C PRO A 198 20.74 5.25 20.75
N THR A 199 20.03 4.55 21.64
CA THR A 199 20.54 4.04 22.93
C THR A 199 21.19 2.66 22.80
N GLY A 200 21.02 1.98 21.66
CA GLY A 200 21.55 0.64 21.41
C GLY A 200 20.79 -0.48 22.12
N VAL A 201 19.67 -0.20 22.80
CA VAL A 201 18.85 -1.22 23.47
C VAL A 201 18.01 -1.95 22.42
N GLU A 202 18.16 -3.26 22.28
CA GLU A 202 17.40 -4.01 21.28
C GLU A 202 15.89 -3.84 21.48
N ARG A 203 15.18 -3.53 20.39
CA ARG A 203 13.73 -3.35 20.37
C ARG A 203 13.14 -4.32 19.37
N ALA A 204 12.06 -5.02 19.74
CA ALA A 204 11.37 -5.95 18.86
C ALA A 204 10.73 -5.20 17.69
N VAL A 205 10.91 -5.71 16.46
CA VAL A 205 10.48 -5.07 15.22
C VAL A 205 9.69 -6.04 14.36
N LEU A 206 8.44 -5.67 14.05
CA LEU A 206 7.68 -6.38 13.04
C LEU A 206 7.99 -5.78 11.66
N CYS A 207 8.72 -6.53 10.84
CA CYS A 207 9.04 -6.13 9.47
C CYS A 207 7.91 -6.51 8.52
N LYS A 208 7.35 -5.51 7.84
CA LYS A 208 6.36 -5.66 6.76
C LYS A 208 7.11 -5.72 5.43
N PHE A 209 7.25 -6.91 4.87
CA PHE A 209 8.24 -7.18 3.83
C PHE A 209 7.71 -7.02 2.41
N MET A 210 6.59 -7.66 2.09
CA MET A 210 6.08 -7.71 0.72
C MET A 210 4.56 -7.71 0.72
N PHE A 211 3.97 -6.75 0.01
CA PHE A 211 2.53 -6.67 -0.19
C PHE A 211 2.26 -6.82 -1.68
N GLY A 212 1.38 -7.76 -2.03
CA GLY A 212 0.94 -7.95 -3.40
C GLY A 212 -0.56 -8.14 -3.46
N ALA A 213 -1.15 -7.65 -4.54
CA ALA A 213 -2.57 -7.77 -4.79
C ALA A 213 -2.80 -8.36 -6.17
N SER A 214 -3.89 -9.11 -6.30
CA SER A 214 -4.30 -9.72 -7.56
C SER A 214 -4.33 -8.69 -8.68
N LEU A 215 -3.98 -9.13 -9.90
CA LEU A 215 -4.07 -8.28 -11.10
C LEU A 215 -5.53 -8.05 -11.51
N GLU A 216 -6.46 -8.83 -10.97
CA GLU A 216 -7.90 -8.68 -11.18
C GLU A 216 -8.55 -7.71 -10.18
N ASN A 217 -7.81 -7.20 -9.20
CA ASN A 217 -8.35 -6.23 -8.27
C ASN A 217 -8.47 -4.85 -8.94
N THR A 218 -9.59 -4.18 -8.70
CA THR A 218 -9.74 -2.75 -8.90
C THR A 218 -8.84 -1.95 -7.96
N ALA A 219 -8.72 -0.64 -8.20
CA ALA A 219 -7.98 0.25 -7.30
C ALA A 219 -8.61 0.30 -5.89
N GLU A 220 -9.94 0.29 -5.79
CA GLU A 220 -10.70 0.26 -4.53
C GLU A 220 -10.41 -0.99 -3.72
N GLU A 221 -10.44 -2.14 -4.40
CA GLU A 221 -10.16 -3.43 -3.78
C GLU A 221 -8.72 -3.48 -3.26
N ASN A 222 -7.75 -2.94 -4.00
CA ASN A 222 -6.36 -2.87 -3.53
C ASN A 222 -6.23 -2.02 -2.26
N VAL A 223 -6.87 -0.84 -2.22
CA VAL A 223 -6.83 0.03 -1.04
C VAL A 223 -7.48 -0.67 0.15
N THR A 224 -8.67 -1.25 -0.05
CA THR A 224 -9.43 -1.93 1.00
C THR A 224 -8.66 -3.13 1.55
N ALA A 225 -8.14 -3.99 0.67
CA ALA A 225 -7.38 -5.16 1.07
C ALA A 225 -6.09 -4.79 1.82
N PHE A 226 -5.31 -3.83 1.31
CA PHE A 226 -4.08 -3.41 1.98
C PHE A 226 -4.36 -2.68 3.29
N ALA A 227 -5.41 -1.86 3.37
CA ALA A 227 -5.80 -1.22 4.63
C ALA A 227 -6.23 -2.24 5.69
N LEU A 228 -6.95 -3.30 5.29
CA LEU A 228 -7.34 -4.38 6.18
C LEU A 228 -6.11 -5.13 6.73
N ILE A 229 -5.17 -5.51 5.86
CA ILE A 229 -3.96 -6.21 6.26
C ILE A 229 -3.06 -5.32 7.14
N GLU A 230 -2.87 -4.06 6.76
CA GLU A 230 -2.01 -3.12 7.48
C GLU A 230 -2.52 -2.87 8.92
N LYS A 231 -3.84 -2.73 9.09
CA LYS A 231 -4.47 -2.64 10.42
C LYS A 231 -4.23 -3.91 11.25
N GLU A 232 -4.41 -5.09 10.66
CA GLU A 232 -4.15 -6.34 11.39
C GLU A 232 -2.67 -6.47 11.79
N LEU A 233 -1.74 -6.06 10.93
CA LEU A 233 -0.31 -6.08 11.24
C LEU A 233 0.04 -5.11 12.38
N MET A 234 -0.56 -3.93 12.42
CA MET A 234 -0.40 -2.99 13.55
C MET A 234 -0.97 -3.55 14.85
N ASP A 235 -2.14 -4.20 14.79
CA ASP A 235 -2.74 -4.86 15.96
C ASP A 235 -1.92 -6.06 16.42
N THR A 236 -1.38 -6.83 15.48
CA THR A 236 -0.45 -7.95 15.73
C THR A 236 0.81 -7.44 16.42
N ALA A 237 1.38 -6.32 15.96
CA ALA A 237 2.53 -5.69 16.59
C ALA A 237 2.24 -5.28 18.04
N ARG A 238 1.07 -4.66 18.28
CA ARG A 238 0.64 -4.26 19.63
C ARG A 238 0.48 -5.46 20.56
N LYS A 239 -0.24 -6.49 20.12
CA LYS A 239 -0.50 -7.72 20.89
C LYS A 239 0.79 -8.53 21.13
N GLY A 240 1.71 -8.52 20.16
CA GLY A 240 2.98 -9.26 20.21
C GLY A 240 4.09 -8.57 21.01
N GLY A 241 3.85 -7.38 21.57
CA GLY A 241 4.87 -6.66 22.34
C GLY A 241 5.99 -6.05 21.50
N PHE A 242 5.73 -5.83 20.20
CA PHE A 242 6.68 -5.16 19.32
C PHE A 242 6.75 -3.67 19.65
N SER A 243 7.94 -3.07 19.53
CA SER A 243 8.13 -1.64 19.75
C SER A 243 7.71 -0.79 18.55
N PHE A 244 7.85 -1.34 17.34
CA PHE A 244 7.45 -0.66 16.10
C PHE A 244 7.25 -1.66 14.96
N THR A 245 6.52 -1.23 13.95
CA THR A 245 6.51 -1.87 12.63
C THR A 245 7.34 -1.03 11.65
N ILE A 246 7.94 -1.67 10.66
CA ILE A 246 8.70 -1.01 9.59
C ILE A 246 8.31 -1.59 8.23
N ALA A 247 8.17 -0.72 7.23
CA ALA A 247 7.95 -1.10 5.83
C ALA A 247 8.83 -0.26 4.90
N GLU A 248 9.41 -0.92 3.90
CA GLU A 248 9.98 -0.30 2.72
C GLU A 248 8.93 -0.28 1.60
N ASN A 249 8.31 0.88 1.37
CA ASN A 249 7.20 1.04 0.44
C ASN A 249 7.69 1.56 -0.92
N ILE A 250 7.44 0.78 -1.98
CA ILE A 250 7.80 1.13 -3.36
C ILE A 250 6.63 1.56 -4.24
N SER A 251 5.39 1.28 -3.84
CA SER A 251 4.21 1.70 -4.60
C SER A 251 3.64 3.00 -4.02
N PRO A 252 3.19 3.96 -4.86
CA PRO A 252 2.57 5.19 -4.35
C PRO A 252 1.41 4.92 -3.39
N LEU A 253 0.60 3.89 -3.66
CA LEU A 253 -0.50 3.45 -2.79
C LEU A 253 -0.01 3.07 -1.38
N THR A 254 0.98 2.19 -1.27
CA THR A 254 1.49 1.73 0.03
C THR A 254 2.19 2.84 0.82
N GLN A 255 2.85 3.77 0.12
CA GLN A 255 3.47 4.95 0.72
C GLN A 255 2.42 5.88 1.35
N GLN A 256 1.33 6.14 0.63
CA GLN A 256 0.24 6.98 1.12
C GLN A 256 -0.53 6.29 2.24
N LEU A 257 -0.83 5.01 2.08
CA LEU A 257 -1.55 4.21 3.08
C LEU A 257 -0.80 4.16 4.41
N SER A 258 0.52 3.95 4.38
CA SER A 258 1.33 3.94 5.60
C SER A 258 1.23 5.27 6.36
N GLN A 259 1.37 6.40 5.67
CA GLN A 259 1.26 7.72 6.30
C GLN A 259 -0.14 7.99 6.87
N TYR A 260 -1.18 7.62 6.12
CA TYR A 260 -2.56 7.77 6.57
C TYR A 260 -2.85 6.98 7.84
N LEU A 261 -2.30 5.77 7.95
CA LEU A 261 -2.44 4.91 9.14
C LEU A 261 -1.48 5.31 10.28
N GLY A 262 -0.85 6.48 10.19
CA GLY A 262 -0.04 7.06 11.25
C GLY A 262 1.43 6.61 11.27
N CYS A 263 1.91 5.96 10.21
CA CYS A 263 3.36 5.72 10.08
C CYS A 263 4.08 7.04 9.81
N ARG A 264 5.22 7.22 10.48
CA ARG A 264 6.15 8.30 10.20
C ARG A 264 7.15 7.88 9.12
N ARG A 265 7.39 8.75 8.14
CA ARG A 265 8.41 8.55 7.11
C ARG A 265 9.80 8.92 7.64
N TYR A 266 10.75 7.98 7.51
CA TYR A 266 12.14 8.15 7.95
C TYR A 266 13.12 8.34 6.80
N ALA A 267 12.80 7.84 5.62
CA ALA A 267 13.60 8.00 4.42
C ALA A 267 12.72 8.02 3.18
N THR A 268 13.19 8.75 2.16
CA THR A 268 12.71 8.71 0.78
C THR A 268 13.95 8.62 -0.11
N ILE A 269 13.99 7.61 -0.97
CA ILE A 269 15.11 7.32 -1.85
C ILE A 269 14.58 7.31 -3.27
N GLN A 270 15.10 8.22 -4.10
CA GLN A 270 14.81 8.21 -5.53
C GLN A 270 15.60 7.07 -6.19
N MET A 271 14.89 6.09 -6.74
CA MET A 271 15.48 4.79 -7.08
C MET A 271 16.56 4.90 -8.14
N ASN A 272 16.33 5.71 -9.17
CA ASN A 272 17.30 5.86 -10.25
C ASN A 272 18.59 6.58 -9.81
N THR A 273 18.58 7.32 -8.70
CA THR A 273 19.76 7.98 -8.12
C THR A 273 20.55 7.09 -7.17
N TRP A 274 19.97 5.96 -6.73
CA TRP A 274 20.60 5.10 -5.75
C TRP A 274 21.84 4.42 -6.35
N ALA A 275 22.91 4.39 -5.56
CA ALA A 275 24.14 3.66 -5.85
C ALA A 275 24.46 2.73 -4.68
N ASP A 276 24.96 1.53 -4.98
CA ASP A 276 25.48 0.61 -3.97
C ASP A 276 26.83 1.13 -3.39
N PRO A 277 27.34 0.54 -2.30
CA PRO A 277 28.61 0.96 -1.70
C PRO A 277 29.81 0.91 -2.66
N GLU A 278 29.74 0.10 -3.70
CA GLU A 278 30.74 -0.01 -4.78
C GLU A 278 30.54 1.02 -5.90
N GLY A 279 29.46 1.81 -5.86
CA GLY A 279 29.12 2.86 -6.82
C GLY A 279 28.28 2.40 -8.02
N ASN A 280 27.83 1.15 -8.05
CA ASN A 280 26.96 0.63 -9.12
C ASN A 280 25.53 1.16 -8.96
N ARG A 281 24.84 1.38 -10.08
CA ARG A 281 23.46 1.92 -10.11
C ARG A 281 22.50 0.91 -10.77
N PRO A 282 22.13 -0.19 -10.10
CA PRO A 282 21.30 -1.25 -10.68
C PRO A 282 19.88 -0.79 -11.02
N PHE A 283 19.41 0.32 -10.44
CA PHE A 283 18.05 0.83 -10.62
C PHE A 283 17.99 2.10 -11.49
N ALA A 284 19.05 2.42 -12.22
CA ALA A 284 19.15 3.63 -13.04
C ALA A 284 18.05 3.78 -14.11
N ASN A 285 17.38 2.67 -14.49
CA ASN A 285 16.29 2.66 -15.48
C ASN A 285 14.89 2.94 -14.89
N CYS A 286 14.77 3.09 -13.56
CA CYS A 286 13.52 3.52 -12.94
C CYS A 286 13.19 4.98 -13.33
N SER A 287 11.90 5.33 -13.37
CA SER A 287 11.47 6.70 -13.63
C SER A 287 11.90 7.68 -12.53
N ASP A 288 11.93 8.98 -12.85
CA ASP A 288 12.35 10.02 -11.92
C ASP A 288 11.41 10.18 -10.70
N ASP A 289 10.14 9.85 -10.88
CA ASP A 289 9.11 9.85 -9.83
C ASP A 289 9.05 8.52 -9.05
N TYR A 290 9.83 7.51 -9.44
CA TYR A 290 9.87 6.23 -8.74
C TYR A 290 10.80 6.30 -7.52
N SER A 291 10.20 6.15 -6.33
CA SER A 291 10.90 6.23 -5.07
C SER A 291 10.54 5.08 -4.13
N LEU A 292 11.47 4.76 -3.24
CA LEU A 292 11.25 3.91 -2.09
C LEU A 292 11.15 4.80 -0.84
N THR A 293 10.17 4.53 0.02
CA THR A 293 10.08 5.17 1.33
C THR A 293 10.23 4.16 2.44
N VAL A 294 10.76 4.61 3.59
CA VAL A 294 10.81 3.80 4.81
C VAL A 294 9.86 4.42 5.82
N ASP A 295 8.79 3.69 6.12
CA ASP A 295 7.72 4.15 6.98
C ASP A 295 7.62 3.28 8.23
N VAL A 296 7.53 3.93 9.40
CA VAL A 296 7.62 3.30 10.71
C VAL A 296 6.40 3.68 11.54
N TYR A 297 5.74 2.68 12.13
CA TYR A 297 4.69 2.90 13.13
C TYR A 297 5.24 2.58 14.51
N GLU A 298 5.28 3.57 15.41
CA GLU A 298 5.64 3.35 16.81
C GLU A 298 4.44 2.75 17.56
N VAL A 299 4.66 1.59 18.19
CA VAL A 299 3.63 0.93 18.99
C VAL A 299 3.59 1.58 20.37
N VAL A 300 2.43 2.13 20.71
CA VAL A 300 2.15 2.65 22.06
C VAL A 300 1.56 1.50 22.88
N HIS A 301 2.18 1.19 24.02
CA HIS A 301 1.74 0.19 24.99
C HIS A 301 1.01 0.84 26.17
#